data_AF-A0A401TZH8-F1
#
_entry.id   AF-A0A401TZH8-F1
#
_cell.length_a   1.000
_cell.length_b   1.000
_cell.length_c   1.000
_cell.angle_alpha   90.00
_cell.angle_beta   90.00
_cell.angle_gamma   90.00
#
_symmetry.space_group_name_H-M   'P 1'
#
loop_
_entity.id
_entity.type
_entity.pdbx_description
1 polymer ?
#
loop_
_entity_poly.entity_id
_entity_poly.type
_entity_poly.pdbx_seq_one_letter_code
_entity_poly.pdbx_strand_id
1 'polypeptide(L)'
;KGHNFTKAFGNHQNPEETPTDFLDRIRKNLQQFAGVDPETDVGQQLIRVEFVSKAWPDIQKKLEKMDDWDSKPLSELLREALKVFVRRDDEKHKKATKIMMQTVQQMTAERREKGEPWQEQERGESWQEQRKRGPWPEQRKGGGTRGRDRETRRIIRCYYCNEEGHFKRECPRYKREVRSYALMEED
;
A
#
# COMPACT_ATOMS: atom_id res chain seq x y z
N LYS A 1 26.16 4.08 -32.96
CA LYS A 1 26.04 4.62 -31.58
C LYS A 1 27.26 4.11 -30.82
N GLY A 2 28.09 5.00 -30.24
CA GLY A 2 29.29 4.57 -29.51
C GLY A 2 28.93 3.89 -28.19
N HIS A 3 29.71 2.87 -27.80
CA HIS A 3 29.57 2.19 -26.51
C HIS A 3 30.05 3.11 -25.38
N ASN A 4 29.33 3.14 -24.25
CA ASN A 4 29.69 3.92 -23.06
C ASN A 4 29.75 3.03 -21.82
N PHE A 5 30.87 2.34 -21.64
CA PHE A 5 31.06 1.36 -20.56
C PHE A 5 31.04 1.99 -19.16
N THR A 6 31.47 3.25 -19.01
CA THR A 6 31.39 3.97 -17.73
C THR A 6 29.96 4.12 -17.25
N LYS A 7 29.02 4.41 -18.17
CA LYS A 7 27.59 4.47 -17.84
C LYS A 7 26.97 3.09 -17.66
N ALA A 8 27.46 2.08 -18.39
CA ALA A 8 26.97 0.71 -18.30
C ALA A 8 27.21 0.10 -16.90
N PHE A 9 28.42 0.29 -16.35
CA PHE A 9 28.91 -0.42 -15.16
C PHE A 9 29.23 0.49 -13.94
N GLY A 10 28.94 1.79 -14.06
CA GLY A 10 29.30 2.78 -13.04
C GLY A 10 28.34 2.90 -11.87
N ASN A 11 27.18 2.24 -11.90
CA ASN A 11 26.09 2.57 -11.01
C ASN A 11 25.83 1.47 -9.97
N HIS A 12 26.00 1.80 -8.69
CA HIS A 12 25.65 0.92 -7.58
C HIS A 12 24.14 0.89 -7.34
N GLN A 13 23.65 -0.14 -6.66
CA GLN A 13 22.28 -0.20 -6.15
C GLN A 13 22.08 0.92 -5.13
N ASN A 14 20.94 1.61 -5.17
CA ASN A 14 20.59 2.58 -4.14
C ASN A 14 20.04 1.88 -2.89
N PRO A 15 20.14 2.46 -1.68
CA PRO A 15 19.68 1.82 -0.46
C PRO A 15 18.18 1.50 -0.53
N GLU A 16 17.36 2.42 -1.02
CA GLU A 16 15.90 2.25 -1.08
C GLU A 16 15.42 1.61 -2.41
N GLU A 17 16.33 1.30 -3.34
CA GLU A 17 16.00 0.65 -4.62
C GLU A 17 15.88 -0.86 -4.43
N THR A 18 14.77 -1.43 -4.87
CA THR A 18 14.56 -2.87 -4.74
C THR A 18 15.56 -3.64 -5.60
N PRO A 19 15.99 -4.85 -5.18
CA PRO A 19 16.83 -5.71 -6.01
C PRO A 19 16.27 -5.97 -7.41
N THR A 20 14.94 -5.99 -7.58
CA THR A 20 14.29 -6.16 -8.88
C THR A 20 14.49 -4.94 -9.78
N ASP A 21 14.25 -3.74 -9.26
CA ASP A 21 14.45 -2.49 -10.01
C ASP A 21 15.92 -2.32 -10.43
N PHE A 22 16.81 -2.65 -9.51
CA PHE A 22 18.25 -2.64 -9.77
C PHE A 22 18.64 -3.59 -10.90
N LEU A 23 18.08 -4.81 -10.90
CA LEU A 23 18.33 -5.80 -11.93
C LEU A 23 17.85 -5.33 -13.32
N ASP A 24 16.66 -4.73 -13.38
CA ASP A 24 16.12 -4.19 -14.62
C ASP A 24 16.95 -3.01 -15.13
N ARG A 25 17.51 -2.20 -14.23
CA ARG A 25 18.44 -1.12 -14.57
C ARG A 25 19.75 -1.66 -15.16
N ILE A 26 20.30 -2.75 -14.61
CA ILE A 26 21.49 -3.42 -15.19
C ILE A 26 21.19 -3.90 -16.62
N ARG A 27 20.07 -4.60 -16.83
CA ARG A 27 19.67 -5.09 -18.17
C ARG A 27 19.56 -3.95 -19.19
N LYS A 28 18.86 -2.88 -18.81
CA LYS A 28 18.71 -1.68 -19.66
C LYS A 28 20.07 -1.04 -19.97
N ASN A 29 20.96 -0.94 -18.99
CA ASN A 29 22.27 -0.36 -19.17
C ASN A 29 23.16 -1.18 -20.11
N LEU A 30 23.17 -2.51 -19.98
CA LEU A 30 23.89 -3.40 -20.87
C LEU A 30 23.42 -3.27 -22.31
N GLN A 31 22.09 -3.26 -22.52
CA GLN A 31 21.52 -3.11 -23.85
C GLN A 31 21.79 -1.73 -24.45
N GLN A 32 21.62 -0.66 -23.66
CA GLN A 32 21.69 0.73 -24.14
C GLN A 32 23.13 1.22 -24.35
N PHE A 33 24.06 0.85 -23.47
CA PHE A 33 25.40 1.42 -23.43
C PHE A 33 26.51 0.44 -23.83
N ALA A 34 26.33 -0.86 -23.60
CA ALA A 34 27.28 -1.89 -24.03
C ALA A 34 26.85 -2.57 -25.34
N GLY A 35 25.57 -2.47 -25.74
CA GLY A 35 25.04 -3.17 -26.92
C GLY A 35 25.03 -4.70 -26.75
N VAL A 36 25.11 -5.17 -25.50
CA VAL A 36 25.06 -6.58 -25.15
C VAL A 36 23.59 -6.95 -24.94
N ASP A 37 23.16 -8.04 -25.58
CA ASP A 37 21.84 -8.59 -25.37
C ASP A 37 21.78 -9.30 -24.00
N PRO A 38 20.92 -8.85 -23.07
CA PRO A 38 20.82 -9.43 -21.73
C PRO A 38 20.38 -10.90 -21.73
N GLU A 39 19.76 -11.40 -22.79
CA GLU A 39 19.28 -12.80 -22.86
C GLU A 39 20.34 -13.79 -23.33
N THR A 40 21.49 -13.30 -23.82
CA THR A 40 22.63 -14.15 -24.19
C THR A 40 23.37 -14.67 -22.97
N ASP A 41 24.09 -15.79 -23.09
CA ASP A 41 24.90 -16.34 -21.98
C ASP A 41 25.91 -15.34 -21.42
N VAL A 42 26.55 -14.58 -22.32
CA VAL A 42 27.49 -13.51 -21.96
C VAL A 42 26.77 -12.38 -21.23
N GLY A 43 25.60 -11.96 -21.73
CA GLY A 43 24.75 -10.96 -21.08
C GLY A 43 24.34 -11.39 -19.68
N GLN A 44 23.86 -12.63 -19.53
CA GLN A 44 23.46 -13.20 -18.23
C GLN A 44 24.63 -13.29 -17.25
N GLN A 45 25.83 -13.69 -17.71
CA GLN A 45 27.02 -13.72 -16.87
C GLN A 45 27.42 -12.32 -16.39
N LEU A 46 27.42 -11.33 -17.30
CA LEU A 46 27.68 -9.93 -16.95
C LEU A 46 26.65 -9.38 -15.96
N ILE A 47 25.36 -9.71 -16.15
CA ILE A 47 24.30 -9.32 -15.23
C ILE A 47 24.57 -9.90 -13.84
N ARG A 48 24.97 -11.17 -13.72
CA ARG A 48 25.26 -11.79 -12.41
C ARG A 48 26.44 -11.10 -11.72
N VAL A 49 27.53 -10.88 -12.44
CA VAL A 49 28.72 -10.22 -11.89
C VAL A 49 28.39 -8.79 -11.45
N GLU A 50 27.67 -8.02 -12.28
CA GLU A 50 27.29 -6.65 -11.94
C GLU A 50 26.30 -6.62 -10.77
N PHE A 51 25.28 -7.49 -10.80
CA PHE A 51 24.27 -7.57 -9.74
C PHE A 51 24.90 -7.85 -8.38
N VAL A 52 25.88 -8.77 -8.29
CA VAL A 52 26.55 -9.08 -7.03
C VAL A 52 27.52 -7.97 -6.62
N SER A 53 28.39 -7.53 -7.51
CA SER A 53 29.47 -6.57 -7.19
C SER A 53 28.98 -5.14 -6.91
N LYS A 54 27.82 -4.76 -7.45
CA LYS A 54 27.24 -3.42 -7.34
C LYS A 54 26.01 -3.35 -6.44
N ALA A 55 25.55 -4.48 -5.90
CA ALA A 55 24.49 -4.51 -4.90
C ALA A 55 24.84 -3.66 -3.67
N TRP A 56 23.83 -3.29 -2.89
CA TRP A 56 24.05 -2.60 -1.62
C TRP A 56 24.90 -3.49 -0.67
N PRO A 57 25.75 -2.93 0.22
CA PRO A 57 26.77 -3.71 0.93
C PRO A 57 26.27 -4.89 1.78
N ASP A 58 25.03 -4.86 2.27
CA ASP A 58 24.42 -5.97 3.01
C ASP A 58 23.99 -7.12 2.09
N ILE A 59 23.38 -6.80 0.95
CA ILE A 59 23.00 -7.74 -0.11
C ILE A 59 24.26 -8.32 -0.75
N GLN A 60 25.23 -7.49 -1.12
CA GLN A 60 26.52 -7.91 -1.68
C GLN A 60 27.17 -8.96 -0.76
N LYS A 61 27.34 -8.65 0.53
CA LYS A 61 27.92 -9.58 1.52
C LYS A 61 27.15 -10.88 1.65
N LYS A 62 25.84 -10.89 1.42
CA LYS A 62 25.03 -12.11 1.44
C LYS A 62 25.25 -12.95 0.19
N LEU A 63 25.28 -12.32 -0.99
CA LEU A 63 25.43 -13.01 -2.26
C LEU A 63 26.85 -13.56 -2.44
N GLU A 64 27.88 -12.81 -2.06
CA GLU A 64 29.29 -13.26 -2.11
C GLU A 64 29.57 -14.47 -1.21
N LYS A 65 28.76 -14.70 -0.18
CA LYS A 65 28.87 -15.87 0.70
C LYS A 65 28.16 -17.11 0.18
N MET A 66 27.41 -17.00 -0.92
CA MET A 66 26.78 -18.15 -1.54
C MET A 66 27.83 -18.90 -2.35
N ASP A 67 27.91 -20.21 -2.19
CA ASP A 67 28.78 -21.05 -3.03
C ASP A 67 28.34 -20.97 -4.49
N ASP A 68 29.30 -20.90 -5.41
CA ASP A 68 29.10 -20.89 -6.87
C ASP A 68 28.05 -19.88 -7.36
N TRP A 69 28.01 -18.69 -6.75
CA TRP A 69 27.02 -17.65 -7.09
C TRP A 69 27.07 -17.22 -8.55
N ASP A 70 28.23 -17.32 -9.21
CA ASP A 70 28.48 -16.97 -10.61
C ASP A 70 27.85 -17.98 -11.59
N SER A 71 27.61 -19.21 -11.12
CA SER A 71 26.97 -20.30 -11.87
C SER A 71 25.48 -20.45 -11.53
N LYS A 72 25.01 -19.84 -10.44
CA LYS A 72 23.60 -19.87 -10.03
C LYS A 72 22.70 -19.09 -11.00
N PRO A 73 21.43 -19.49 -11.15
CA PRO A 73 20.48 -18.72 -11.94
C PRO A 73 20.21 -17.38 -11.26
N LEU A 74 19.99 -16.36 -12.09
CA LEU A 74 19.72 -14.99 -11.64
C LEU A 74 18.51 -14.90 -10.70
N SER A 75 17.51 -15.78 -10.88
CA SER A 75 16.33 -15.88 -10.02
C SER A 75 16.67 -16.27 -8.57
N GLU A 76 17.69 -17.10 -8.37
CA GLU A 76 18.14 -17.50 -7.03
C GLU A 76 18.87 -16.36 -6.33
N LEU A 77 19.75 -15.65 -7.04
CA LEU A 77 20.44 -14.47 -6.53
C LEU A 77 19.43 -13.36 -6.16
N LEU A 78 18.46 -13.11 -7.04
CA LEU A 78 17.41 -12.12 -6.81
C LEU A 78 16.56 -12.45 -5.57
N ARG A 79 16.22 -13.73 -5.37
CA ARG A 79 15.45 -14.19 -4.20
C ARG A 79 16.19 -13.95 -2.90
N GLU A 80 17.48 -14.27 -2.84
CA GLU A 80 18.28 -14.02 -1.62
C GLU A 80 18.48 -12.52 -1.36
N ALA A 81 18.68 -11.72 -2.41
CA ALA A 81 18.76 -10.27 -2.30
C ALA A 81 17.47 -9.65 -1.75
N LEU A 82 16.30 -10.07 -2.26
CA LEU A 82 15.00 -9.59 -1.78
C LEU A 82 14.76 -9.94 -0.31
N LYS A 83 15.17 -11.14 0.14
CA LYS A 83 15.08 -11.51 1.56
C LYS A 83 15.89 -10.57 2.46
N VAL A 84 17.09 -10.15 2.04
CA VAL A 84 17.92 -9.22 2.80
C VAL A 84 17.27 -7.83 2.82
N PHE A 85 16.82 -7.34 1.67
CA PHE A 85 16.15 -6.04 1.54
C PHE A 85 14.92 -5.94 2.46
N VAL A 86 14.01 -6.91 2.39
CA VAL A 86 12.79 -6.93 3.23
C VAL A 86 13.14 -6.99 4.71
N ARG A 87 14.10 -7.83 5.12
CA ARG A 87 14.55 -7.91 6.52
C ARG A 87 15.10 -6.59 7.04
N ARG A 88 15.84 -5.86 6.22
CA ARG A 88 16.40 -4.56 6.58
C ARG A 88 15.29 -3.53 6.80
N ASP A 89 14.30 -3.51 5.93
CA ASP A 89 13.15 -2.62 6.04
C ASP A 89 12.30 -2.97 7.27
N ASP A 90 12.04 -4.25 7.54
CA ASP A 90 11.35 -4.70 8.75
C ASP A 90 12.07 -4.24 10.03
N GLU A 91 13.40 -4.38 10.08
CA GLU A 91 14.20 -3.93 11.22
C GLU A 91 14.20 -2.39 11.37
N LYS A 92 14.17 -1.63 10.28
CA LYS A 92 14.01 -0.17 10.29
C LYS A 92 12.65 0.23 10.88
N HIS A 93 11.56 -0.42 10.44
CA HIS A 93 10.21 -0.17 10.95
C HIS A 93 10.10 -0.55 12.44
N LYS A 94 10.61 -1.73 12.82
CA LYS A 94 10.59 -2.20 14.22
C LYS A 94 11.32 -1.25 15.17
N LYS A 95 12.48 -0.73 14.76
CA LYS A 95 13.22 0.29 15.53
C LYS A 95 12.43 1.60 15.65
N ALA A 96 11.82 2.06 14.55
CA ALA A 96 10.98 3.26 14.57
C ALA A 96 9.77 3.09 15.52
N THR A 97 9.08 1.97 15.46
CA THR A 97 7.97 1.65 16.38
C THR A 97 8.43 1.60 17.84
N LYS A 98 9.59 0.99 18.11
CA LYS A 98 10.15 0.94 19.48
C LYS A 98 10.43 2.35 20.02
N ILE A 99 11.06 3.21 19.23
CA ILE A 99 11.33 4.60 19.62
C ILE A 99 10.01 5.33 19.87
N MET A 100 9.04 5.23 18.96
CA MET A 100 7.72 5.85 19.12
C MET A 100 7.02 5.40 20.41
N MET A 101 7.05 4.10 20.70
CA MET A 101 6.45 3.54 21.93
C MET A 101 7.17 4.03 23.19
N GLN A 102 8.51 4.13 23.17
CA GLN A 102 9.29 4.69 24.27
C GLN A 102 8.94 6.16 24.51
N THR A 103 8.83 6.97 23.45
CA THR A 103 8.42 8.38 23.56
C THR A 103 7.01 8.51 24.12
N VAL A 104 6.04 7.69 23.65
CA VAL A 104 4.67 7.68 24.19
C VAL A 104 4.68 7.30 25.67
N GLN A 105 5.43 6.26 26.05
CA GLN A 105 5.51 5.82 27.44
C GLN A 105 6.10 6.90 28.35
N GLN A 106 7.16 7.59 27.90
CA GLN A 106 7.72 8.75 28.61
C GLN A 106 6.70 9.87 28.77
N MET A 107 6.04 10.30 27.69
CA MET A 107 4.99 11.33 27.75
C MET A 107 3.86 10.95 28.72
N THR A 108 3.45 9.68 28.74
CA THR A 108 2.41 9.21 29.68
C THR A 108 2.90 9.16 31.13
N ALA A 109 4.17 8.86 31.38
CA ALA A 109 4.77 8.84 32.71
C ALA A 109 4.92 10.27 33.26
N GLU A 110 5.46 11.19 32.46
CA GLU A 110 5.58 12.60 32.81
C GLU A 110 4.21 13.24 33.13
N ARG A 111 3.17 12.89 32.36
CA ARG A 111 1.80 13.37 32.63
C ARG A 111 1.26 12.86 33.97
N ARG A 112 1.52 11.59 34.30
CA ARG A 112 1.15 10.98 35.58
C ARG A 112 1.88 11.66 36.76
N GLU A 113 3.16 11.96 36.58
CA GLU A 113 3.96 12.67 37.59
C GLU A 113 3.52 14.12 37.79
N LYS A 114 3.20 14.83 36.69
CA LYS A 114 2.66 16.20 36.75
C LYS A 114 1.22 16.27 37.27
N GLY A 115 0.57 15.13 37.52
CA GLY A 115 -0.82 15.07 37.97
C GLY A 115 -1.80 15.69 36.99
N GLU A 116 -1.43 15.81 35.70
CA GLU A 116 -2.23 16.51 34.70
C GLU A 116 -3.47 15.67 34.35
N PRO A 117 -4.69 16.18 34.60
CA PRO A 117 -5.91 15.48 34.23
C PRO A 117 -5.92 15.15 32.74
N TRP A 118 -6.53 14.02 32.38
CA TRP A 118 -6.88 13.75 31.00
C TRP A 118 -7.81 14.86 30.49
N GLN A 119 -7.26 15.92 29.87
CA GLN A 119 -8.05 16.83 29.06
C GLN A 119 -8.47 16.04 27.82
N GLU A 120 -9.68 15.49 27.92
CA GLU A 120 -10.47 15.02 26.81
C GLU A 120 -10.67 16.21 25.87
N GLN A 121 -9.83 16.30 24.85
CA GLN A 121 -10.07 17.21 23.74
C GLN A 121 -11.26 16.65 22.96
N GLU A 122 -12.45 17.05 23.41
CA GLU A 122 -13.78 16.92 22.82
C GLU A 122 -13.91 15.84 21.74
N ARG A 123 -13.79 14.57 22.15
CA ARG A 123 -14.36 13.47 21.37
C ARG A 123 -15.80 13.31 21.82
N GLY A 124 -16.66 14.14 21.23
CA GLY A 124 -18.11 13.97 21.12
C GLY A 124 -18.81 13.27 22.28
N GLU A 125 -19.48 14.09 23.09
CA GLU A 125 -20.64 13.79 23.96
C GLU A 125 -20.93 12.31 24.25
N SER A 126 -20.79 11.93 25.52
CA SER A 126 -21.20 10.63 26.06
C SER A 126 -22.64 10.27 25.66
N TRP A 127 -22.82 9.08 25.07
CA TRP A 127 -24.12 8.47 24.74
C TRP A 127 -25.14 8.45 25.91
N GLN A 128 -24.67 8.61 27.15
CA GLN A 128 -25.50 8.58 28.35
C GLN A 128 -26.07 9.97 28.73
N GLU A 129 -25.41 11.06 28.34
CA GLU A 129 -25.83 12.45 28.62
C GLU A 129 -27.07 12.83 27.78
N GLN A 130 -27.18 12.28 26.57
CA GLN A 130 -28.29 12.55 25.65
C GLN A 130 -29.67 12.10 26.16
N ARG A 131 -29.72 11.15 27.12
CA ARG A 131 -30.99 10.63 27.66
C ARG A 131 -31.57 11.44 28.82
N LYS A 132 -30.83 12.42 29.36
CA LYS A 132 -31.25 13.18 30.55
C LYS A 132 -31.87 14.55 30.24
N ARG A 133 -31.79 15.04 29.00
CA ARG A 133 -32.53 16.24 28.58
C ARG A 133 -33.98 15.86 28.26
N GLY A 134 -34.88 16.29 29.14
CA GLY A 134 -36.33 16.14 29.02
C GLY A 134 -36.93 16.86 27.81
N PRO A 135 -38.27 16.93 27.74
CA PRO A 135 -39.06 16.58 26.57
C PRO A 135 -38.90 17.56 25.40
N TRP A 136 -38.68 16.97 24.23
CA TRP A 136 -38.80 17.65 22.93
C TRP A 136 -40.15 18.38 22.83
N PRO A 137 -40.18 19.63 22.32
CA PRO A 137 -41.44 20.30 22.04
C PRO A 137 -42.28 19.50 21.05
N GLU A 138 -43.43 19.09 21.54
CA GLU A 138 -44.56 18.46 20.88
C GLU A 138 -44.86 19.11 19.51
N GLN A 139 -44.44 18.45 18.43
CA GLN A 139 -45.11 18.61 17.13
C GLN A 139 -45.25 17.26 16.41
N ARG A 140 -46.24 16.52 16.92
CA ARG A 140 -47.26 15.79 16.14
C ARG A 140 -46.80 14.70 15.14
N LYS A 141 -47.09 13.48 15.59
CA LYS A 141 -47.80 12.37 14.89
C LYS A 141 -47.00 11.37 14.04
N GLY A 142 -47.01 10.12 14.54
CA GLY A 142 -47.12 8.87 13.76
C GLY A 142 -45.79 8.32 13.28
N GLY A 143 -45.31 7.15 13.69
CA GLY A 143 -46.06 5.91 13.76
C GLY A 143 -46.20 5.31 12.36
N GLY A 144 -45.28 4.40 12.01
CA GLY A 144 -45.48 3.43 10.93
C GLY A 144 -45.16 3.90 9.51
N THR A 145 -44.40 3.05 8.82
CA THR A 145 -44.36 2.86 7.36
C THR A 145 -45.46 3.59 6.56
N ARG A 146 -45.08 4.62 5.78
CA ARG A 146 -45.56 4.95 4.41
C ARG A 146 -45.12 6.37 4.03
N GLY A 147 -44.33 6.47 2.95
CA GLY A 147 -44.10 7.74 2.24
C GLY A 147 -43.05 8.66 2.86
N ARG A 148 -41.76 8.45 2.53
CA ARG A 148 -40.76 9.53 2.60
C ARG A 148 -41.23 10.65 1.66
N ASP A 149 -41.18 11.90 2.11
CA ASP A 149 -41.78 13.03 1.40
C ASP A 149 -41.16 13.27 0.00
N ARG A 150 -41.82 14.06 -0.84
CA ARG A 150 -41.41 14.33 -2.23
C ARG A 150 -40.16 15.23 -2.31
N GLU A 151 -39.89 16.03 -1.27
CA GLU A 151 -38.76 16.96 -1.14
C GLU A 151 -37.46 16.20 -0.83
N THR A 152 -37.48 15.29 0.16
CA THR A 152 -36.30 14.47 0.51
C THR A 152 -35.94 13.47 -0.57
N ARG A 153 -36.90 13.00 -1.38
CA ARG A 153 -36.58 12.18 -2.56
C ARG A 153 -35.83 12.96 -3.65
N ARG A 154 -36.15 14.24 -3.87
CA ARG A 154 -35.48 15.08 -4.89
C ARG A 154 -33.99 15.28 -4.60
N ILE A 155 -33.59 15.29 -3.34
CA ILE A 155 -32.19 15.52 -2.93
C ILE A 155 -31.34 14.24 -3.12
N ILE A 156 -31.96 13.06 -3.18
CA ILE A 156 -31.24 11.79 -3.29
C ILE A 156 -30.88 11.53 -4.76
N ARG A 157 -29.59 11.55 -5.09
CA ARG A 157 -29.05 11.19 -6.41
C ARG A 157 -28.59 9.72 -6.45
N CYS A 158 -29.04 8.97 -7.45
CA CYS A 158 -28.67 7.59 -7.66
C CYS A 158 -27.23 7.47 -8.18
N TYR A 159 -26.33 6.81 -7.45
CA TYR A 159 -24.95 6.58 -7.90
C TYR A 159 -24.78 5.64 -9.11
N TYR A 160 -25.85 5.04 -9.63
CA TYR A 160 -25.81 4.15 -10.79
C TYR A 160 -26.25 4.84 -12.08
N CYS A 161 -27.39 5.54 -12.08
CA CYS A 161 -27.89 6.26 -13.27
C CYS A 161 -27.76 7.78 -13.18
N ASN A 162 -27.26 8.32 -12.05
CA ASN A 162 -27.15 9.75 -11.75
C ASN A 162 -28.47 10.53 -11.70
N GLU A 163 -29.62 9.86 -11.74
CA GLU A 163 -30.94 10.49 -11.61
C GLU A 163 -31.34 10.71 -10.15
N GLU A 164 -32.09 11.77 -9.90
CA GLU A 164 -32.60 12.13 -8.58
C GLU A 164 -33.91 11.37 -8.25
N GLY A 165 -34.25 11.19 -6.98
CA GLY A 165 -35.49 10.53 -6.56
C GLY A 165 -35.33 9.14 -5.94
N HIS A 166 -34.17 8.48 -6.09
CA HIS A 166 -33.99 7.08 -5.70
C HIS A 166 -32.53 6.68 -5.42
N PHE A 167 -32.32 5.61 -4.65
CA PHE A 167 -31.00 5.00 -4.44
C PHE A 167 -30.69 3.91 -5.47
N LYS A 168 -29.41 3.52 -5.64
CA LYS A 168 -28.98 2.43 -6.55
C LYS A 168 -29.83 1.14 -6.43
N ARG A 169 -30.21 0.75 -5.22
CA ARG A 169 -31.05 -0.46 -4.96
C ARG A 169 -32.48 -0.34 -5.46
N GLU A 170 -32.98 0.88 -5.63
CA GLU A 170 -34.31 1.19 -6.15
C GLU A 170 -34.28 1.58 -7.63
N CYS A 171 -33.09 1.68 -8.23
CA CYS A 171 -32.92 2.11 -9.61
C CYS A 171 -33.51 1.08 -10.59
N PRO A 172 -34.44 1.48 -11.48
CA PRO A 172 -35.06 0.57 -12.44
C PRO A 172 -34.04 0.03 -13.46
N ARG A 173 -33.01 0.81 -13.81
CA ARG A 173 -31.92 0.34 -14.68
C ARG A 173 -31.08 -0.75 -14.00
N TYR A 174 -30.69 -0.52 -12.75
CA TYR A 174 -29.95 -1.49 -11.94
C TYR A 174 -30.75 -2.79 -11.73
N LYS A 175 -32.05 -2.68 -11.40
CA LYS A 175 -32.91 -3.86 -11.21
C LYS A 175 -33.11 -4.66 -12.50
N ARG A 176 -33.21 -4.01 -13.66
CA ARG A 176 -33.35 -4.69 -14.95
C ARG A 176 -32.07 -5.45 -15.31
N GLU A 177 -30.91 -4.85 -15.10
CA GLU A 177 -29.62 -5.49 -15.38
C GLU A 177 -29.35 -6.66 -14.43
N VAL A 178 -29.55 -6.49 -13.13
CA VAL A 178 -29.41 -7.60 -12.16
C VAL A 178 -30.37 -8.75 -12.50
N ARG A 179 -31.58 -8.44 -12.98
CA ARG A 179 -32.57 -9.45 -13.39
C ARG A 179 -32.23 -10.11 -14.73
N SER A 180 -31.56 -9.43 -15.66
CA SER A 180 -31.08 -10.06 -16.90
C SER A 180 -29.91 -11.00 -16.64
N TYR A 181 -29.00 -10.65 -15.73
CA TYR A 181 -27.91 -11.55 -15.33
C TYR A 181 -28.43 -12.79 -14.58
N ALA A 182 -29.43 -12.64 -13.70
CA ALA A 182 -30.03 -13.76 -12.98
C ALA A 182 -30.83 -14.73 -13.86
N LEU A 183 -31.27 -14.33 -15.06
CA LEU A 183 -31.96 -15.20 -16.01
C LEU A 183 -31.02 -15.91 -17.00
N MET A 184 -29.73 -15.59 -17.00
CA MET A 184 -28.72 -16.25 -17.84
C MET A 184 -27.98 -17.39 -17.10
N GLU A 185 -28.32 -17.68 -15.84
CA GLU A 185 -27.70 -18.76 -15.04
C GLU A 185 -28.57 -20.05 -14.95
N GLU A 186 -29.71 -20.12 -15.65
CA GLU A 186 -30.59 -21.30 -15.63
C GLU A 186 -30.76 -22.02 -17.00
N ASP A 187 -29.87 -21.78 -17.98
CA ASP A 187 -29.76 -22.59 -19.21
C ASP A 187 -28.36 -23.21 -19.37
#